data_AF-A0A2V6UR69-F1
#
_entry.id   AF-A0A2V6UR69-F1
#
_cell.length_a   1.000
_cell.length_b   1.000
_cell.length_c   1.000
_cell.angle_alpha   90.00
_cell.angle_beta   90.00
_cell.angle_gamma   90.00
#
_symmetry.space_group_name_H-M   'P 1'
#
loop_
_entity.id
_entity.type
_entity.pdbx_description
1 polymer ?
#
loop_
_entity_poly.entity_id
_entity_poly.type
_entity_poly.pdbx_seq_one_letter_code
_entity_poly.pdbx_strand_id
1 'polypeptide(L)'
;MRCWACSQRISLRDLSRRRDRRDSRRTTMGRTAAKRDPKALIHEVFTREAAHMSLDEAVADFPAGEINTKAPHLSYSFWHILEHIRIGQWDLLEYVQNPKLVSPEWPEGYWPPADATTDPAGWKRTIAAIKADLERMDRLLADPGIDIFAPVPFANNQSVVRCAFLALRHNSYHLGEFAILRQVMDLWPKNRKG
;
A
#
# COMPACT_ATOMS: atom_id res chain seq x y z
N MET A 1 -4.50 16.59 -2.39
CA MET A 1 -4.05 15.67 -1.33
C MET A 1 -2.53 15.55 -1.41
N ARG A 2 -1.78 15.75 -0.31
CA ARG A 2 -0.30 15.71 -0.29
C ARG A 2 0.15 14.35 0.25
N CYS A 3 0.92 13.58 -0.52
CA CYS A 3 1.61 12.39 -0.01
C CYS A 3 2.95 12.81 0.63
N TRP A 4 3.30 12.16 1.74
CA TRP A 4 4.06 12.72 2.86
C TRP A 4 5.55 12.32 2.89
N ALA A 5 6.10 11.78 1.80
CA ALA A 5 7.40 11.08 1.85
C ALA A 5 8.67 11.95 1.85
N CYS A 6 8.61 13.26 1.55
CA CYS A 6 9.85 14.05 1.38
C CYS A 6 9.83 15.50 1.92
N SER A 7 9.14 15.77 3.02
CA SER A 7 9.22 17.09 3.65
C SER A 7 8.79 17.05 5.11
N GLN A 8 9.74 16.93 6.03
CA GLN A 8 9.75 17.60 7.34
C GLN A 8 11.02 17.26 8.13
N ARG A 9 11.94 18.25 8.24
CA ARG A 9 12.90 18.32 9.35
C ARG A 9 12.14 18.85 10.57
N ILE A 10 12.09 18.08 11.64
CA ILE A 10 11.66 18.59 12.95
C ILE A 10 12.78 18.33 13.95
N SER A 11 13.26 19.43 14.54
CA SER A 11 14.31 19.48 15.55
C SER A 11 13.82 18.93 16.88
N LEU A 12 14.66 18.11 17.53
CA LEU A 12 14.48 17.61 18.89
C LEU A 12 14.71 18.72 19.94
N ARG A 13 13.83 18.76 20.95
CA ARG A 13 13.94 19.28 22.34
C ARG A 13 12.51 19.20 22.92
N ASP A 14 12.20 18.76 24.13
CA ASP A 14 12.99 18.49 25.32
C ASP A 14 12.21 17.53 26.25
N LEU A 15 12.94 16.88 27.15
CA LEU A 15 12.48 15.85 28.08
C LEU A 15 11.77 16.39 29.33
N SER A 16 11.15 15.45 30.05
CA SER A 16 10.83 15.42 31.48
C SER A 16 9.46 15.95 31.94
N ARG A 17 8.66 15.02 32.49
CA ARG A 17 7.99 15.18 33.79
C ARG A 17 7.61 13.83 34.44
N ARG A 18 8.35 13.53 35.51
CA ARG A 18 7.98 12.99 36.84
C ARG A 18 7.32 11.59 36.99
N ARG A 19 8.05 10.76 37.77
CA ARG A 19 7.62 9.64 38.63
C ARG A 19 6.41 10.01 39.50
N ASP A 20 5.54 9.05 39.82
CA ASP A 20 5.56 8.32 41.11
C ASP A 20 4.44 7.27 41.23
N ARG A 21 4.66 6.32 42.14
CA ARG A 21 3.74 5.42 42.86
C ARG A 21 3.50 4.00 42.32
N ARG A 22 4.24 3.09 42.95
CA ARG A 22 3.94 1.67 43.14
C ARG A 22 2.56 1.50 43.79
N ASP A 23 1.73 0.64 43.20
CA ASP A 23 0.71 -0.10 43.94
C ASP A 23 0.95 -1.60 43.73
N SER A 24 1.18 -2.28 44.84
CA SER A 24 1.41 -3.71 44.94
C SER A 24 0.08 -4.40 45.22
N ARG A 25 -0.56 -4.95 44.17
CA ARG A 25 -1.56 -6.01 44.33
C ARG A 25 -1.31 -7.11 43.31
N ARG A 26 -0.76 -8.20 43.85
CA ARG A 26 -0.56 -9.49 43.20
C ARG A 26 -1.93 -10.16 43.11
N THR A 27 -2.47 -10.28 41.90
CA THR A 27 -3.67 -11.08 41.62
C THR A 27 -3.43 -11.91 40.38
N THR A 28 -3.56 -13.23 40.55
CA THR A 28 -3.74 -14.28 39.52
C THR A 28 -2.74 -14.27 38.36
N MET A 29 -1.82 -15.24 38.35
CA MET A 29 -1.14 -15.67 37.11
C MET A 29 -2.20 -16.25 36.16
N GLY A 30 -2.88 -15.38 35.42
CA GLY A 30 -3.45 -15.77 34.13
C GLY A 30 -2.27 -16.24 33.29
N ARG A 31 -2.39 -17.43 32.68
CA ARG A 31 -1.52 -17.86 31.59
C ARG A 31 -1.44 -16.68 30.62
N THR A 32 -0.31 -15.95 30.63
CA THR A 32 -0.06 -14.93 29.62
C THR A 32 -0.04 -15.68 28.31
N ALA A 33 -1.04 -15.42 27.45
CA ALA A 33 -0.99 -15.90 26.08
C ALA A 33 0.39 -15.55 25.53
N ALA A 34 1.09 -16.54 24.95
CA ALA A 34 2.40 -16.30 24.37
C ALA A 34 2.29 -15.10 23.43
N LYS A 35 3.15 -14.10 23.61
CA LYS A 35 3.20 -12.96 22.68
C LYS A 35 3.41 -13.53 21.28
N ARG A 36 2.47 -13.26 20.37
CA ARG A 36 2.64 -13.59 18.95
C ARG A 36 3.87 -12.86 18.44
N ASP A 37 4.62 -13.50 17.57
CA ASP A 37 5.67 -12.85 16.80
C ASP A 37 5.05 -11.70 15.98
N PRO A 38 5.48 -10.43 16.18
CA PRO A 38 4.96 -9.30 15.43
C PRO A 38 5.08 -9.46 13.92
N LYS A 39 6.15 -10.11 13.42
CA LYS A 39 6.31 -10.37 11.99
C LYS A 39 5.28 -11.36 11.46
N ALA A 40 5.05 -12.44 12.19
CA ALA A 40 4.01 -13.41 11.84
C ALA A 40 2.61 -12.78 11.79
N LEU A 41 2.30 -11.86 12.72
CA LEU A 41 1.04 -11.11 12.69
C LEU A 41 0.96 -10.18 11.47
N ILE A 42 2.04 -9.44 11.17
CA ILE A 42 2.08 -8.56 10.00
C ILE A 42 1.90 -9.36 8.72
N HIS A 43 2.57 -10.51 8.58
CA HIS A 43 2.41 -11.41 7.45
C HIS A 43 0.96 -11.94 7.32
N GLU A 44 0.32 -12.34 8.42
CA GLU A 44 -1.08 -12.76 8.44
C GLU A 44 -2.01 -11.65 7.92
N VAL A 45 -1.85 -10.42 8.42
CA VAL A 45 -2.63 -9.26 7.95
C VAL A 45 -2.35 -8.96 6.48
N PHE A 46 -1.12 -9.12 6.01
CA PHE A 46 -0.75 -8.83 4.62
C PHE A 46 -1.31 -9.86 3.62
N THR A 47 -1.46 -11.12 4.05
CA THR A 47 -1.77 -12.25 3.15
C THR A 47 -3.18 -12.82 3.31
N ARG A 48 -3.83 -12.65 4.46
CA ARG A 48 -5.06 -13.39 4.81
C ARG A 48 -6.23 -12.51 5.23
N GLU A 49 -5.97 -11.33 5.76
CA GLU A 49 -7.02 -10.43 6.23
C GLU A 49 -7.23 -9.28 5.24
N ALA A 50 -8.48 -9.04 4.85
CA ALA A 50 -8.84 -7.89 4.03
C ALA A 50 -10.08 -7.21 4.63
N ALA A 51 -9.95 -5.92 4.94
CA ALA A 51 -11.05 -5.07 5.39
C ALA A 51 -11.78 -4.37 4.22
N HIS A 52 -11.40 -4.70 2.99
CA HIS A 52 -11.92 -4.11 1.76
C HIS A 52 -11.86 -5.13 0.62
N MET A 53 -12.47 -4.79 -0.51
CA MET A 53 -12.40 -5.56 -1.75
C MET A 53 -10.95 -5.81 -2.17
N SER A 54 -10.63 -7.04 -2.59
CA SER A 54 -9.32 -7.40 -3.13
C SER A 54 -9.11 -6.82 -4.53
N LEU A 55 -7.85 -6.74 -4.99
CA LEU A 55 -7.53 -6.34 -6.36
C LEU A 55 -8.21 -7.25 -7.38
N ASP A 56 -8.24 -8.55 -7.12
CA ASP A 56 -8.83 -9.55 -8.00
C ASP A 56 -10.34 -9.36 -8.15
N GLU A 57 -11.05 -9.13 -7.05
CA GLU A 57 -12.47 -8.81 -7.11
C GLU A 57 -12.73 -7.47 -7.82
N ALA A 58 -11.86 -6.48 -7.60
CA ALA A 58 -12.01 -5.16 -8.21
C ALA A 58 -11.91 -5.21 -9.74
N VAL A 59 -10.98 -5.99 -10.28
CA VAL A 59 -10.69 -6.08 -11.73
C VAL A 59 -11.36 -7.27 -12.43
N ALA A 60 -12.04 -8.15 -11.68
CA ALA A 60 -12.75 -9.29 -12.23
C ALA A 60 -13.79 -8.87 -13.28
N ASP A 61 -13.77 -9.54 -14.43
CA ASP A 61 -14.69 -9.31 -15.55
C ASP A 61 -14.79 -7.83 -15.98
N PHE A 62 -13.69 -7.07 -15.85
CA PHE A 62 -13.66 -5.68 -16.27
C PHE A 62 -13.80 -5.58 -17.81
N PRO A 63 -14.74 -4.80 -18.36
CA PRO A 63 -14.96 -4.72 -19.80
C PRO A 63 -13.72 -4.16 -20.52
N ALA A 64 -13.18 -4.91 -21.48
CA ALA A 64 -11.94 -4.52 -22.16
C ALA A 64 -12.03 -3.17 -22.89
N GLY A 65 -13.20 -2.82 -23.43
CA GLY A 65 -13.46 -1.54 -24.07
C GLY A 65 -13.42 -0.34 -23.12
N GLU A 66 -13.53 -0.58 -21.81
CA GLU A 66 -13.65 0.46 -20.79
C GLU A 66 -12.33 0.74 -20.05
N ILE A 67 -11.27 -0.02 -20.33
CA ILE A 67 -9.97 0.08 -19.66
C ILE A 67 -9.40 1.51 -19.73
N ASN A 68 -9.60 2.18 -20.87
CA ASN A 68 -9.14 3.54 -21.12
C ASN A 68 -10.23 4.61 -20.93
N THR A 69 -11.45 4.22 -20.54
CA THR A 69 -12.55 5.16 -20.33
C THR A 69 -12.27 6.05 -19.13
N LYS A 70 -12.53 7.34 -19.31
CA LYS A 70 -12.50 8.35 -18.25
C LYS A 70 -13.92 8.69 -17.85
N ALA A 71 -14.24 8.54 -16.57
CA ALA A 71 -15.54 8.94 -16.06
C ALA A 71 -15.74 10.46 -16.19
N PRO A 72 -17.00 10.95 -16.20
CA PRO A 72 -17.27 12.38 -16.22
C PRO A 72 -16.46 13.13 -15.15
N HIS A 73 -15.89 14.27 -15.53
CA HIS A 73 -15.07 15.16 -14.68
C HIS A 73 -13.73 14.60 -14.20
N LEU A 74 -13.30 13.40 -14.64
CA LEU A 74 -11.98 12.86 -14.33
C LEU A 74 -11.02 13.00 -15.51
N SER A 75 -9.75 13.27 -15.18
CA SER A 75 -8.66 13.38 -16.16
C SER A 75 -7.94 12.06 -16.42
N TYR A 76 -8.26 11.01 -15.66
CA TYR A 76 -7.63 9.69 -15.69
C TYR A 76 -8.65 8.58 -15.95
N SER A 77 -8.16 7.46 -16.49
CA SER A 77 -8.96 6.25 -16.76
C SER A 77 -8.81 5.20 -15.68
N PHE A 78 -9.57 4.11 -15.78
CA PHE A 78 -9.41 2.93 -14.92
C PHE A 78 -7.98 2.37 -14.95
N TRP A 79 -7.36 2.28 -16.14
CA TRP A 79 -5.97 1.85 -16.25
C TRP A 79 -4.99 2.82 -15.57
N HIS A 80 -5.20 4.13 -15.69
CA HIS A 80 -4.37 5.12 -15.01
C HIS A 80 -4.36 4.92 -13.48
N ILE A 81 -5.50 4.58 -12.87
CA ILE A 81 -5.59 4.30 -11.42
C ILE A 81 -4.74 3.07 -11.07
N LEU A 82 -4.81 2.00 -11.87
CA LEU A 82 -4.00 0.80 -11.62
C LEU A 82 -2.50 1.07 -11.81
N GLU A 83 -2.11 1.86 -12.82
CA GLU A 83 -0.72 2.28 -12.97
C GLU A 83 -0.26 3.19 -11.83
N HIS A 84 -1.13 4.06 -11.31
CA HIS A 84 -0.83 4.87 -10.13
C HIS A 84 -0.52 4.00 -8.90
N ILE A 85 -1.35 2.97 -8.66
CA ILE A 85 -1.10 1.96 -7.64
C ILE A 85 0.24 1.25 -7.90
N ARG A 86 0.47 0.79 -9.14
CA ARG A 86 1.69 0.06 -9.52
C ARG A 86 2.95 0.89 -9.28
N ILE A 87 2.98 2.14 -9.74
CA ILE A 87 4.15 3.02 -9.63
C ILE A 87 4.42 3.37 -8.16
N GLY A 88 3.38 3.75 -7.41
CA GLY A 88 3.54 4.10 -5.99
C GLY A 88 3.99 2.92 -5.14
N GLN A 89 3.43 1.73 -5.37
CA GLN A 89 3.83 0.52 -4.68
C GLN A 89 5.28 0.11 -5.01
N TRP A 90 5.64 0.12 -6.30
CA TRP A 90 7.00 -0.17 -6.75
C TRP A 90 8.01 0.79 -6.11
N ASP A 91 7.73 2.09 -6.13
CA ASP A 91 8.61 3.09 -5.55
C ASP A 91 8.81 2.84 -4.05
N LEU A 92 7.72 2.62 -3.28
CA LEU A 92 7.81 2.32 -1.85
C LEU A 92 8.59 1.03 -1.54
N LEU A 93 8.45 0.02 -2.39
CA LEU A 93 9.15 -1.26 -2.26
C LEU A 93 10.65 -1.11 -2.52
N GLU A 94 11.02 -0.41 -3.59
CA GLU A 94 12.40 -0.16 -3.98
C GLU A 94 13.06 0.85 -3.04
N TYR A 95 12.32 1.80 -2.47
CA TYR A 95 12.84 2.87 -1.61
C TYR A 95 13.65 2.33 -0.43
N VAL A 96 13.24 1.17 0.10
CA VAL A 96 13.89 0.50 1.23
C VAL A 96 14.80 -0.66 0.82
N GLN A 97 14.91 -0.98 -0.47
CA GLN A 97 15.71 -2.10 -0.97
C GLN A 97 16.85 -1.69 -1.91
N ASN A 98 16.70 -0.56 -2.61
CA ASN A 98 17.59 -0.15 -3.67
C ASN A 98 18.23 1.21 -3.33
N PRO A 99 19.50 1.24 -2.88
CA PRO A 99 20.19 2.49 -2.56
C PRO A 99 20.46 3.39 -3.78
N LYS A 100 20.20 2.89 -5.00
CA LYS A 100 20.35 3.64 -6.25
C LYS A 100 19.01 4.12 -6.81
N LEU A 101 17.90 3.88 -6.12
CA LEU A 101 16.59 4.33 -6.57
C LEU A 101 16.58 5.86 -6.69
N VAL A 102 16.04 6.33 -7.80
CA VAL A 102 15.59 7.71 -7.97
C VAL A 102 14.07 7.65 -8.11
N SER A 103 13.37 8.09 -7.07
CA SER A 103 11.91 8.12 -7.06
C SER A 103 11.38 9.06 -8.15
N PRO A 104 10.22 8.78 -8.74
CA PRO A 104 9.58 9.71 -9.67
C PRO A 104 9.30 11.07 -9.02
N GLU A 105 9.30 12.12 -9.83
CA GLU A 105 8.88 13.46 -9.39
C GLU A 105 7.42 13.44 -8.91
N TRP A 106 7.13 14.09 -7.79
CA TRP A 106 5.80 14.11 -7.19
C TRP A 106 5.04 15.41 -7.52
N PRO A 107 3.74 15.35 -7.87
CA PRO A 107 2.92 14.14 -8.09
C PRO A 107 3.00 13.54 -9.50
N GLU A 108 3.57 14.25 -10.47
CA GLU A 108 3.37 13.98 -11.90
C GLU A 108 3.93 12.61 -12.33
N GLY A 109 5.09 12.22 -11.82
CA GLY A 109 5.76 10.95 -12.15
C GLY A 109 5.07 9.69 -11.62
N TYR A 110 4.02 9.84 -10.80
CA TYR A 110 3.24 8.73 -10.26
C TYR A 110 1.99 8.41 -11.08
N TRP A 111 1.82 9.07 -12.21
CA TRP A 111 0.71 8.82 -13.13
C TRP A 111 1.26 8.63 -14.55
N PRO A 112 0.63 7.76 -15.37
CA PRO A 112 0.88 7.81 -16.80
C PRO A 112 0.48 9.19 -17.37
N PRO A 113 1.07 9.61 -18.51
CA PRO A 113 0.64 10.81 -19.22
C PRO A 113 -0.87 10.79 -19.49
N ALA A 114 -1.53 11.94 -19.44
CA ALA A 114 -2.98 12.00 -19.50
C ALA A 114 -3.59 11.42 -20.80
N ASP A 115 -2.86 11.43 -21.91
CA ASP A 115 -3.25 10.87 -23.20
C ASP A 115 -2.81 9.40 -23.39
N ALA A 116 -2.07 8.83 -22.43
CA ALA A 116 -1.64 7.46 -22.50
C ALA A 116 -2.83 6.50 -22.45
N THR A 117 -2.72 5.44 -23.23
CA THR A 117 -3.71 4.35 -23.26
C THR A 117 -2.98 3.02 -23.24
N THR A 118 -3.72 1.96 -22.93
CA THR A 118 -3.19 0.60 -22.95
C THR A 118 -4.11 -0.36 -23.67
N ASP A 119 -3.57 -1.50 -24.07
CA ASP A 119 -4.33 -2.62 -24.63
C ASP A 119 -4.68 -3.65 -23.53
N PRO A 120 -5.54 -4.65 -23.82
CA PRO A 120 -5.86 -5.69 -22.84
C PRO A 120 -4.64 -6.46 -22.31
N ALA A 121 -3.56 -6.54 -23.08
CA ALA A 121 -2.31 -7.14 -22.63
C ALA A 121 -1.59 -6.25 -21.60
N GLY A 122 -1.54 -4.93 -21.82
CA GLY A 122 -0.98 -3.96 -20.91
C GLY A 122 -1.75 -3.86 -19.59
N TRP A 123 -3.08 -3.90 -19.64
CA TRP A 123 -3.92 -4.06 -18.45
C TRP A 123 -3.52 -5.27 -17.58
N LYS A 124 -3.37 -6.44 -18.22
CA LYS A 124 -2.94 -7.67 -17.53
C LYS A 124 -1.52 -7.54 -16.97
N ARG A 125 -0.60 -6.89 -17.70
CA ARG A 125 0.76 -6.62 -17.22
C ARG A 125 0.76 -5.71 -15.99
N THR A 126 -0.05 -4.65 -15.98
CA THR A 126 -0.20 -3.75 -14.82
C THR A 126 -0.66 -4.54 -13.58
N ILE A 127 -1.74 -5.33 -13.70
CA ILE A 127 -2.26 -6.14 -12.59
C ILE A 127 -1.22 -7.15 -12.10
N ALA A 128 -0.54 -7.85 -13.02
CA ALA A 128 0.49 -8.81 -12.67
C ALA A 128 1.67 -8.15 -11.94
N ALA A 129 2.08 -6.94 -12.35
CA ALA A 129 3.14 -6.20 -11.69
C ALA A 129 2.75 -5.78 -10.26
N ILE A 130 1.52 -5.31 -10.05
CA ILE A 130 1.01 -4.99 -8.71
C ILE A 130 1.07 -6.24 -7.81
N LYS A 131 0.62 -7.40 -8.30
CA LYS A 131 0.69 -8.65 -7.53
C LYS A 131 2.11 -9.07 -7.21
N ALA A 132 3.00 -9.04 -8.21
CA ALA A 132 4.39 -9.43 -8.04
C ALA A 132 5.11 -8.57 -6.99
N ASP A 133 4.86 -7.25 -6.99
CA ASP A 133 5.46 -6.35 -6.02
C ASP A 133 4.85 -6.51 -4.61
N LEU A 134 3.56 -6.85 -4.48
CA LEU A 134 2.96 -7.24 -3.19
C LEU A 134 3.62 -8.51 -2.63
N GLU A 135 3.84 -9.52 -3.47
CA GLU A 135 4.54 -10.74 -3.04
C GLU A 135 6.00 -10.46 -2.65
N ARG A 136 6.69 -9.56 -3.36
CA ARG A 136 8.04 -9.13 -2.99
C ARG A 136 8.04 -8.42 -1.64
N MET A 137 7.05 -7.56 -1.40
CA MET A 137 6.87 -6.85 -0.14
C MET A 137 6.60 -7.81 1.03
N ASP A 138 5.73 -8.80 0.81
CA ASP A 138 5.43 -9.84 1.80
C ASP A 138 6.68 -10.66 2.15
N ARG A 139 7.45 -11.11 1.15
CA ARG A 139 8.72 -11.80 1.37
C ARG A 139 9.70 -10.97 2.18
N LEU A 140 9.79 -9.67 1.90
CA LEU A 140 10.65 -8.74 2.65
C LEU A 140 10.21 -8.60 4.11
N LEU A 141 8.90 -8.59 4.38
CA LEU A 141 8.34 -8.53 5.74
C LEU A 141 8.55 -9.83 6.52
N ALA A 142 8.50 -10.97 5.83
CA ALA A 142 8.64 -12.30 6.41
C ALA A 142 10.10 -12.73 6.62
N ASP A 143 11.07 -12.04 6.02
CA ASP A 143 12.49 -12.41 6.11
C ASP A 143 13.01 -12.30 7.56
N PRO A 144 13.49 -13.39 8.19
CA PRO A 144 14.03 -13.36 9.55
C PRO A 144 15.33 -12.55 9.66
N GLY A 145 16.08 -12.41 8.57
CA GLY A 145 17.35 -11.67 8.51
C GLY A 145 17.20 -10.16 8.42
N ILE A 146 15.99 -9.64 8.17
CA ILE A 146 15.72 -8.21 8.05
C ILE A 146 15.04 -7.69 9.30
N ASP A 147 15.64 -6.72 10.01
CA ASP A 147 14.89 -5.96 11.01
C ASP A 147 13.95 -4.97 10.29
N ILE A 148 12.70 -5.37 10.11
CA ILE A 148 11.69 -4.59 9.38
C ILE A 148 11.35 -3.26 10.07
N PHE A 149 11.74 -3.08 11.34
CA PHE A 149 11.53 -1.86 12.11
C PHE A 149 12.76 -0.94 12.11
N ALA A 150 13.93 -1.44 11.74
CA ALA A 150 15.16 -0.65 11.72
C ALA A 150 15.10 0.47 10.66
N PRO A 151 15.73 1.63 10.93
CA PRO A 151 15.89 2.67 9.92
C PRO A 151 16.81 2.20 8.80
N VAL A 152 16.41 2.40 7.55
CA VAL A 152 17.25 2.15 6.37
C VAL A 152 18.02 3.44 6.03
N PRO A 153 19.37 3.48 6.17
CA PRO A 153 20.13 4.75 6.12
C PRO A 153 20.00 5.51 4.79
N PHE A 154 20.00 4.79 3.67
CA PHE A 154 19.88 5.40 2.34
C PHE A 154 18.42 5.78 1.98
N ALA A 155 17.45 5.38 2.79
CA ALA A 155 16.02 5.63 2.58
C ALA A 155 15.49 6.69 3.56
N ASN A 156 16.25 7.76 3.83
CA ASN A 156 15.90 8.78 4.84
C ASN A 156 15.51 8.18 6.20
N ASN A 157 16.20 7.11 6.63
CA ASN A 157 15.93 6.38 7.87
C ASN A 157 14.50 5.84 8.00
N GLN A 158 13.77 5.68 6.88
CA GLN A 158 12.47 5.00 6.89
C GLN A 158 12.68 3.49 7.02
N SER A 159 11.73 2.81 7.67
CA SER A 159 11.78 1.36 7.85
C SER A 159 10.96 0.63 6.80
N VAL A 160 11.26 -0.67 6.61
CA VAL A 160 10.53 -1.55 5.69
C VAL A 160 9.04 -1.59 6.04
N VAL A 161 8.71 -1.80 7.31
CA VAL A 161 7.31 -1.90 7.77
C VAL A 161 6.53 -0.62 7.47
N ARG A 162 7.18 0.55 7.58
CA ARG A 162 6.53 1.83 7.24
C ARG A 162 6.16 1.88 5.76
N CYS A 163 7.11 1.57 4.87
CA CYS A 163 6.86 1.62 3.43
C CYS A 163 5.78 0.61 3.03
N ALA A 164 5.79 -0.59 3.63
CA ALA A 164 4.75 -1.57 3.39
C ALA A 164 3.35 -1.09 3.82
N PHE A 165 3.23 -0.47 5.00
CA PHE A 165 1.95 0.03 5.49
C PHE A 165 1.45 1.24 4.69
N LEU A 166 2.36 2.06 4.18
CA LEU A 166 2.00 3.13 3.25
C LEU A 166 1.48 2.58 1.93
N ALA A 167 2.13 1.56 1.37
CA ALA A 167 1.68 0.90 0.14
C ALA A 167 0.29 0.30 0.33
N LEU A 168 0.06 -0.45 1.42
CA LEU A 168 -1.25 -1.01 1.74
C LEU A 168 -2.33 0.08 1.80
N ARG A 169 -2.13 1.12 2.61
CA ARG A 169 -3.13 2.20 2.75
C ARG A 169 -3.40 2.93 1.45
N HIS A 170 -2.34 3.23 0.68
CA HIS A 170 -2.43 3.88 -0.62
C HIS A 170 -3.25 3.03 -1.59
N ASN A 171 -2.93 1.74 -1.67
CA ASN A 171 -3.61 0.80 -2.55
C ASN A 171 -5.08 0.63 -2.15
N SER A 172 -5.40 0.48 -0.87
CA SER A 172 -6.80 0.40 -0.41
C SER A 172 -7.59 1.65 -0.78
N TYR A 173 -6.98 2.84 -0.66
CA TYR A 173 -7.62 4.11 -1.02
C TYR A 173 -7.96 4.15 -2.52
N HIS A 174 -6.98 3.89 -3.39
CA HIS A 174 -7.18 3.95 -4.84
C HIS A 174 -7.97 2.75 -5.40
N LEU A 175 -7.97 1.61 -4.72
CA LEU A 175 -8.83 0.49 -5.08
C LEU A 175 -10.30 0.76 -4.71
N GLY A 176 -10.55 1.45 -3.59
CA GLY A 176 -11.86 1.99 -3.26
C GLY A 176 -12.35 3.00 -4.31
N GLU A 177 -11.47 3.90 -4.74
CA GLU A 177 -11.71 4.83 -5.84
C GLU A 177 -12.06 4.10 -7.15
N PHE A 178 -11.28 3.09 -7.53
CA PHE A 178 -11.55 2.25 -8.69
C PHE A 178 -12.93 1.59 -8.59
N ALA A 179 -13.26 0.99 -7.44
CA ALA A 179 -14.50 0.26 -7.24
C ALA A 179 -15.73 1.16 -7.29
N ILE A 180 -15.68 2.35 -6.69
CA ILE A 180 -16.80 3.31 -6.73
C ILE A 180 -16.97 3.88 -8.14
N LEU A 181 -15.88 4.16 -8.87
CA LEU A 181 -15.98 4.60 -10.27
C LEU A 181 -16.59 3.52 -11.15
N ARG A 182 -16.20 2.26 -10.95
CA ARG A 182 -16.80 1.12 -11.66
C ARG A 182 -18.30 1.01 -11.36
N GLN A 183 -18.72 1.30 -10.13
CA GLN A 183 -20.13 1.33 -9.73
C GLN A 183 -20.91 2.47 -10.40
N VAL A 184 -20.35 3.69 -10.39
CA VAL A 184 -21.00 4.88 -10.98
C VAL A 184 -21.13 4.76 -12.50
N MET A 185 -20.16 4.11 -13.15
CA MET A 185 -20.14 3.88 -14.59
C MET A 185 -20.95 2.65 -15.03
N ASP A 186 -21.62 1.95 -14.10
CA ASP A 186 -22.40 0.72 -14.35
C ASP A 186 -21.58 -0.40 -15.03
N LEU A 187 -20.33 -0.59 -14.59
CA LEU A 187 -19.36 -1.52 -15.19
C LEU A 187 -19.17 -2.82 -14.41
N TRP A 188 -20.01 -3.09 -13.40
CA TRP A 188 -20.05 -4.38 -12.71
C TRP A 188 -20.86 -5.41 -13.50
N PRO A 189 -20.54 -6.71 -13.41
CA PRO A 189 -21.37 -7.74 -14.03
C PRO A 189 -22.79 -7.72 -13.44
N LYS A 190 -23.81 -7.82 -14.29
CA LYS A 190 -25.23 -7.78 -13.88
C LYS A 190 -25.63 -8.82 -12.83
N ASN A 191 -24.88 -9.92 -12.75
CA ASN A 191 -25.11 -11.02 -11.82
C ASN A 191 -24.24 -10.93 -10.55
N ARG A 192 -23.51 -9.83 -10.32
CA ARG A 192 -22.72 -9.65 -9.10
C ARG A 192 -23.67 -9.55 -7.90
N LYS A 193 -23.53 -10.47 -6.94
CA LYS A 193 -24.17 -10.35 -5.63
C LYS A 193 -23.39 -9.32 -4.82
N GLY A 194 -24.10 -8.31 -4.29
CA GLY A 194 -23.56 -7.27 -3.43
C GLY A 194 -23.10 -7.80 -2.08
#